data_AF-A0A924JFY6-F1
#
_entry.id   AF-A0A924JFY6-F1
#
_cell.length_a   1.000
_cell.length_b   1.000
_cell.length_c   1.000
_cell.angle_alpha   90.00
_cell.angle_beta   90.00
_cell.angle_gamma   90.00
#
_symmetry.space_group_name_H-M   'P 1'
#
loop_
_entity.id
_entity.type
_entity.pdbx_description
1 polymer ?
#
loop_
_entity_poly.entity_id
_entity_poly.type
_entity_poly.pdbx_seq_one_letter_code
_entity_poly.pdbx_strand_id
1 'polypeptide(L)' 'SGIFAENFFPDKSVATRRKVLDDLYAKTGKITRVGELQPENQLRGHFLLYGERGNIDVFFTLTPETPALIQQLDFREK' A
#
# COMPACT_ATOMS: atom_id res chain seq x y z
N SER A 1 -6.76 13.74 -6.49
CA SER A 1 -6.48 12.89 -7.67
C SER A 1 -5.21 13.43 -8.32
N GLY A 2 -4.22 12.60 -8.62
CA GLY A 2 -2.94 13.05 -9.19
C GLY A 2 -1.68 12.40 -8.63
N ILE A 3 -1.81 11.42 -7.74
CA ILE A 3 -0.66 10.64 -7.21
C ILE A 3 -0.65 9.19 -7.72
N PHE A 4 -1.60 8.81 -8.58
CA PHE A 4 -1.74 7.45 -9.10
C PHE A 4 -1.52 7.47 -10.60
N ALA A 5 -0.87 6.44 -11.13
CA ALA A 5 -0.73 6.21 -12.57
C ALA A 5 -2.10 5.93 -13.20
N GLU A 6 -2.25 6.18 -14.51
CA GLU A 6 -3.52 6.03 -15.22
C GLU A 6 -4.08 4.61 -15.15
N ASN A 7 -3.21 3.60 -15.13
CA ASN A 7 -3.57 2.20 -15.04
C ASN A 7 -3.92 1.73 -13.62
N PHE A 8 -3.66 2.51 -12.57
CA PHE A 8 -3.75 2.03 -11.18
C PHE A 8 -5.14 1.49 -10.77
N PHE A 9 -6.20 2.23 -11.14
CA PHE A 9 -7.59 1.85 -10.85
C PHE A 9 -8.17 0.87 -11.88
N PRO A 10 -7.87 1.00 -13.19
CA PRO A 10 -8.18 -0.03 -14.17
C PRO A 10 -7.60 -1.41 -13.82
N ASP A 11 -6.34 -1.49 -13.35
CA ASP A 11 -5.67 -2.75 -13.04
C ASP A 11 -6.28 -3.45 -11.81
N LYS A 12 -6.74 -2.67 -10.83
CA LYS A 12 -7.42 -3.20 -9.64
C LYS A 12 -8.42 -2.19 -9.10
N SER A 13 -9.69 -2.56 -9.21
CA SER A 13 -10.81 -1.70 -8.84
C SER A 13 -10.74 -1.24 -7.37
N VAL A 14 -11.29 -0.05 -7.11
CA VAL A 14 -11.43 0.49 -5.75
C VAL A 14 -12.20 -0.48 -4.84
N ALA A 15 -13.24 -1.14 -5.35
CA ALA A 15 -14.04 -2.09 -4.59
C ALA A 15 -13.21 -3.30 -4.13
N THR A 16 -12.41 -3.87 -5.02
CA THR A 16 -11.50 -4.98 -4.68
C THR A 16 -10.48 -4.54 -3.63
N ARG A 17 -9.88 -3.35 -3.78
CA ARG A 17 -8.90 -2.82 -2.83
C ARG A 17 -9.49 -2.59 -1.44
N ARG A 18 -10.71 -2.03 -1.37
CA ARG A 18 -11.43 -1.84 -0.10
C ARG A 18 -11.66 -3.16 0.60
N LYS A 19 -12.19 -4.16 -0.11
CA LYS A 19 -12.43 -5.50 0.45
C LYS A 19 -11.16 -6.10 1.07
N VAL A 20 -10.03 -6.04 0.34
CA VAL A 20 -8.74 -6.55 0.86
C VAL A 20 -8.31 -5.82 2.14
N LEU A 21 -8.45 -4.49 2.17
CA LEU A 21 -8.08 -3.69 3.35
C LEU A 21 -9.03 -3.93 4.53
N ASP A 22 -10.33 -4.05 4.28
CA ASP A 22 -11.33 -4.33 5.32
C ASP A 22 -11.04 -5.68 6.00
N ASP A 23 -10.74 -6.72 5.21
CA ASP A 23 -10.36 -8.04 5.70
C ASP A 23 -9.06 -7.99 6.54
N LEU A 24 -8.08 -7.18 6.11
CA LEU A 24 -6.84 -6.99 6.86
C LEU A 24 -7.06 -6.21 8.16
N TYR A 25 -7.80 -5.10 8.13
CA TYR A 25 -8.11 -4.31 9.33
C TYR A 25 -8.89 -5.11 10.37
N ALA A 26 -9.82 -5.96 9.94
CA ALA A 26 -10.55 -6.84 10.84
C ALA A 26 -9.63 -7.75 11.67
N LYS A 27 -8.54 -8.23 11.06
CA LYS A 27 -7.50 -9.05 11.72
C LYS A 27 -6.53 -8.21 12.54
N THR A 28 -5.99 -7.15 11.94
CA THR A 28 -4.91 -6.32 12.46
C THR A 28 -5.35 -5.40 13.61
N GLY A 29 -6.63 -5.02 13.65
CA GLY A 29 -7.14 -4.03 14.61
C GLY A 29 -6.74 -2.61 14.26
N LYS A 30 -6.88 -1.69 15.22
CA LYS A 30 -6.56 -0.27 15.02
C LYS A 30 -5.08 -0.11 14.71
N ILE A 31 -4.75 0.67 13.68
CA ILE A 31 -3.37 1.04 13.38
C ILE A 31 -2.89 2.06 14.42
N THR A 32 -1.77 1.74 15.07
CA THR A 32 -1.18 2.55 16.14
C THR A 32 0.05 3.31 15.66
N ARG A 33 0.74 2.82 14.62
CA ARG A 33 1.96 3.42 14.10
C ARG A 33 2.21 3.07 12.64
N VAL A 34 2.81 4.00 11.90
CA VAL A 34 3.42 3.76 10.58
C VAL A 34 4.93 3.58 10.78
N GLY A 35 5.47 2.50 10.25
CA GLY A 35 6.90 2.19 10.28
C GLY A 35 7.70 2.97 9.25
N GLU A 36 9.03 2.87 9.35
CA GLU A 36 9.94 3.48 8.40
C GLU A 36 9.82 2.83 7.02
N LEU A 37 10.09 3.64 5.99
CA LEU A 37 10.23 3.18 4.62
C LEU A 37 11.48 2.31 4.49
N GLN A 38 11.29 1.09 4.01
CA GLN A 38 12.35 0.18 3.58
C GLN A 38 12.40 0.19 2.05
N PRO A 39 13.30 0.98 1.45
CA PRO A 39 13.43 1.02 0.00
C PRO A 39 14.04 -0.30 -0.51
N GLU A 40 13.43 -0.89 -1.54
CA GLU A 40 14.05 -1.96 -2.33
C GLU A 40 14.95 -1.36 -3.42
N ASN A 41 14.52 -0.25 -4.01
CA ASN A 41 15.27 0.58 -4.94
C ASN A 41 14.66 1.99 -5.01
N GLN A 42 15.06 2.81 -5.98
CA GLN A 42 14.61 4.20 -6.11
C GLN A 42 13.10 4.35 -6.38
N LEU A 43 12.44 3.33 -6.92
CA LEU A 43 11.03 3.37 -7.34
C LEU A 43 10.16 2.34 -6.61
N ARG A 44 10.70 1.64 -5.61
CA ARG A 44 10.00 0.55 -4.94
C ARG A 44 10.43 0.44 -3.49
N GLY A 45 9.46 0.14 -2.63
CA GLY A 45 9.75 -0.20 -1.26
C GLY A 45 8.51 -0.66 -0.53
N HIS A 46 8.70 -0.90 0.76
CA HIS A 46 7.64 -1.26 1.67
C HIS A 46 7.77 -0.53 3.00
N PHE A 47 6.66 -0.42 3.71
CA PHE A 47 6.65 -0.01 5.11
C PHE A 47 5.57 -0.78 5.85
N LEU A 48 5.68 -0.81 7.18
CA LEU A 48 4.71 -1.53 8.02
C LEU A 48 3.67 -0.57 8.59
N LEU A 49 2.41 -1.01 8.61
CA LEU A 49 1.39 -0.48 9.49
C LEU A 49 1.30 -1.41 10.70
N TYR A 50 1.63 -0.87 11.87
CA TYR A 50 1.53 -1.61 13.13
C TYR A 50 0.12 -1.49 13.68
N GLY A 51 -0.55 -2.63 13.86
CA GLY A 51 -1.85 -2.72 14.50
C GLY A 51 -1.78 -3.26 15.92
N GLU A 52 -2.90 -3.21 16.63
CA GLU A 52 -3.03 -3.75 17.99
C GLU A 52 -2.84 -5.28 18.06
N ARG A 53 -3.19 -6.01 16.99
CA ARG A 53 -3.22 -7.49 16.97
C ARG A 53 -2.38 -8.12 15.87
N GLY A 54 -1.81 -7.32 14.98
CA GLY A 54 -1.00 -7.77 13.86
C GLY A 54 -0.37 -6.61 13.12
N ASN A 55 0.30 -6.88 12.01
CA ASN A 55 0.90 -5.85 11.16
C ASN A 55 0.47 -6.04 9.71
N ILE A 56 0.40 -4.95 8.96
CA ILE A 56 0.19 -4.97 7.51
C ILE A 56 1.47 -4.49 6.84
N ASP A 57 2.01 -5.30 5.93
CA ASP A 57 3.08 -4.90 5.04
C ASP A 57 2.46 -4.20 3.83
N VAL A 58 2.87 -2.94 3.62
CA VAL A 58 2.43 -2.10 2.51
C VAL A 58 3.55 -2.04 1.51
N PHE A 59 3.31 -2.61 0.33
CA PHE A 59 4.24 -2.57 -0.79
C PHE A 59 3.77 -1.55 -1.82
N PHE A 60 4.70 -0.79 -2.40
CA PHE A 60 4.38 0.12 -3.50
C PHE A 60 5.45 0.14 -4.58
N THR A 61 5.01 0.48 -5.80
CA THR A 61 5.89 0.88 -6.90
C THR A 61 5.51 2.26 -7.39
N LEU A 62 6.52 3.02 -7.77
CA LEU A 62 6.40 4.32 -8.41
C LEU A 62 6.70 4.19 -9.90
N THR A 63 6.06 5.03 -10.69
CA THR A 63 6.41 5.20 -12.10
C THR A 63 7.74 5.95 -12.25
N PRO A 64 8.45 5.79 -13.38
CA PRO A 64 9.73 6.46 -13.60
C PRO A 64 9.58 7.94 -14.04
N GLU A 65 8.37 8.46 -14.24
CA GLU A 65 8.17 9.85 -14.66
C GLU A 65 8.44 10.86 -13.53
N THR A 66 8.51 12.14 -13.88
CA THR A 66 8.64 13.25 -12.93
C THR A 66 7.45 14.21 -13.10
N PRO A 67 6.58 14.37 -12.09
CA PRO A 67 6.61 13.70 -10.78
C PRO A 67 6.27 12.21 -10.88
N ALA A 68 6.86 11.40 -10.00
CA ALA A 68 6.57 9.97 -9.93
C ALA A 68 5.17 9.73 -9.36
N LEU A 69 4.47 8.74 -9.91
CA LEU A 69 3.11 8.36 -9.51
C LEU A 69 3.08 6.94 -8.93
N ILE A 70 2.13 6.65 -8.05
CA ILE A 70 1.90 5.30 -7.54
C ILE A 70 1.34 4.44 -8.67
N GLN A 71 2.13 3.46 -9.11
CA GLN A 71 1.74 2.50 -10.15
C GLN A 71 1.13 1.24 -9.54
N GLN A 72 1.67 0.78 -8.41
CA GLN A 72 1.18 -0.38 -7.69
C GLN A 72 1.14 -0.09 -6.19
N LEU A 73 0.13 -0.63 -5.52
CA LEU A 73 -0.03 -0.57 -4.07
C LEU A 73 -0.73 -1.84 -3.61
N ASP A 74 -0.04 -2.63 -2.81
CA ASP A 74 -0.54 -3.90 -2.31
C ASP A 74 -0.35 -4.03 -0.80
N PHE A 75 -1.20 -4.84 -0.20
CA PHE A 75 -1.31 -5.01 1.24
C PHE A 75 -1.32 -6.50 1.55
N ARG A 76 -0.53 -6.92 2.53
CA ARG A 76 -0.51 -8.29 3.02
C ARG A 76 -0.30 -8.33 4.54
N GLU A 77 -0.81 -9.38 5.15
CA GLU A 77 -0.51 -9.70 6.55
C GLU A 77 0.98 -10.05 6.67
N LYS A 78 1.63 -9.61 7.74
CA LYS A 78 3.04 -9.90 8.04
C LYS A 78 3.19 -10.87 9.20
#